data_AF-A0A8X7MJZ1-F1
#
_entry.id   AF-A0A8X7MJZ1-F1
#
_cell.length_a   1.000
_cell.length_b   1.000
_cell.length_c   1.000
_cell.angle_alpha   90.00
_cell.angle_beta   90.00
_cell.angle_gamma   90.00
#
_symmetry.space_group_name_H-M   'P 1'
#
loop_
_entity.id
_entity.type
_entity.pdbx_description
1 polymer ?
#
loop_
_entity_poly.entity_id
_entity_poly.type
_entity_poly.pdbx_seq_one_letter_code
_entity_poly.pdbx_strand_id
1 'polypeptide(L)'
;MSADQHQYQQYAAPSGSAPGGGPSTPGPGPMSAPAAAATAPLPDTPLARDFPHIASLPRHSLEDLAANKDPQLFSALIHTEPTIASLLQQRSDLLNRVRELAKRNDEQLRPPLERVREDTQRYFAQAREAEEVQWKLEERKLAEAHRRFAPPALLAQLQQSTAKIYEQSEDLANALVEGRQLPPSLLAAAREVSRSNTAAGSSSLALEADAEDTSTADPIQTFTKAFLSLRIAYHRRAMLEERWRRDTIRI
;
A
#
# COMPACT_ATOMS: atom_id res chain seq x y z
N MET A 1 7.83 6.21 15.33
CA MET A 1 8.76 5.27 15.99
C MET A 1 9.90 5.06 15.03
N SER A 2 10.93 5.89 15.18
CA SER A 2 12.14 5.93 14.36
C SER A 2 13.23 5.17 15.09
N ALA A 3 13.85 4.18 14.43
CA ALA A 3 15.22 3.74 14.67
C ALA A 3 15.48 2.54 13.75
N ASP A 4 16.27 2.74 12.69
CA ASP A 4 17.31 1.79 12.25
C ASP A 4 17.94 2.32 10.97
N GLN A 5 18.84 3.29 11.15
CA GLN A 5 19.62 3.85 10.06
C GLN A 5 21.02 4.20 10.56
N HIS A 6 21.77 3.20 11.04
CA HIS A 6 23.20 3.36 11.29
C HIS A 6 23.93 2.02 11.10
N GLN A 7 24.54 1.81 9.93
CA GLN A 7 25.77 1.01 9.80
C GLN A 7 26.33 1.05 8.37
N TYR A 8 26.92 2.17 7.96
CA TYR A 8 27.94 2.21 6.90
C TYR A 8 28.81 3.45 7.06
N GLN A 9 29.78 3.40 7.98
CA GLN A 9 30.97 4.25 7.96
C GLN A 9 32.14 3.47 8.57
N GLN A 10 33.35 3.77 8.11
CA GLN A 10 34.66 3.14 8.39
C GLN A 10 34.99 2.06 7.35
N TYR A 11 35.94 2.23 6.43
CA TYR A 11 37.31 2.72 6.65
C TYR A 11 37.80 3.66 5.54
N ALA A 12 38.39 4.77 5.98
CA ALA A 12 39.11 5.76 5.19
C ALA A 12 40.56 5.32 4.93
N ALA A 13 41.05 5.66 3.74
CA ALA A 13 42.46 5.54 3.37
C ALA A 13 43.32 6.63 4.04
N PRO A 14 44.57 6.36 4.42
CA PRO A 14 45.55 7.41 4.67
C PRO A 14 46.42 7.66 3.43
N SER A 15 46.50 8.94 3.07
CA SER A 15 47.44 9.51 2.11
C SER A 15 48.52 10.30 2.86
N GLY A 16 49.74 10.27 2.32
CA GLY A 16 50.76 11.32 2.51
C GLY A 16 51.81 11.09 3.60
N SER A 17 53.07 10.92 3.19
CA SER A 17 54.15 11.83 3.60
C SER A 17 55.46 11.54 2.86
N ALA A 18 56.01 12.58 2.22
CA ALA A 18 57.39 12.68 1.75
C ALA A 18 58.24 13.41 2.80
N PRO A 19 59.56 13.15 2.88
CA PRO A 19 60.56 14.13 2.39
C PRO A 19 61.72 13.40 1.65
N GLY A 20 62.43 13.96 0.66
CA GLY A 20 63.22 15.20 0.71
C GLY A 20 64.66 14.88 1.14
N GLY A 21 65.62 14.82 0.21
CA GLY A 21 67.05 14.66 0.52
C GLY A 21 67.93 14.43 -0.72
N GLY A 22 68.85 15.36 -0.98
CA GLY A 22 69.61 15.49 -2.23
C GLY A 22 70.75 14.49 -2.47
N PRO A 23 71.49 14.69 -3.59
CA PRO A 23 72.37 13.70 -4.20
C PRO A 23 73.78 13.69 -3.59
N SER A 24 74.43 12.53 -3.58
CA SER A 24 75.87 12.42 -3.31
C SER A 24 76.47 11.25 -4.09
N THR A 25 77.13 11.59 -5.20
CA THR A 25 78.22 10.81 -5.80
C THR A 25 79.43 10.80 -4.87
N PRO A 26 80.15 9.68 -4.74
CA PRO A 26 81.52 9.70 -5.26
C PRO A 26 82.02 8.37 -5.85
N GLY A 27 82.81 8.48 -6.93
CA GLY A 27 84.09 7.80 -7.08
C GLY A 27 84.11 6.32 -7.53
N PRO A 28 84.63 6.01 -8.73
CA PRO A 28 84.89 4.64 -9.17
C PRO A 28 86.24 4.14 -8.63
N GLY A 29 86.27 2.90 -8.17
CA GLY A 29 87.48 2.22 -7.71
C GLY A 29 87.30 0.69 -7.73
N PRO A 30 88.38 -0.07 -7.94
CA PRO A 30 88.36 -1.18 -8.89
C PRO A 30 88.24 -2.57 -8.23
N MET A 31 87.83 -3.52 -9.07
CA MET A 31 88.16 -4.95 -9.01
C MET A 31 87.97 -5.68 -7.67
N SER A 32 86.95 -6.53 -7.63
CA SER A 32 87.13 -7.88 -7.09
C SER A 32 85.98 -8.76 -7.59
N ALA A 33 86.26 -9.55 -8.61
CA ALA A 33 85.53 -10.78 -8.85
C ALA A 33 85.92 -11.79 -7.76
N PRO A 34 84.96 -12.38 -7.04
CA PRO A 34 85.16 -13.70 -6.48
C PRO A 34 84.47 -14.72 -7.37
N ALA A 35 85.32 -15.52 -8.01
CA ALA A 35 85.17 -16.96 -8.15
C ALA A 35 83.82 -17.45 -8.68
N ALA A 36 83.85 -17.83 -9.96
CA ALA A 36 83.11 -18.97 -10.48
C ALA A 36 83.24 -20.16 -9.51
N ALA A 37 82.23 -20.30 -8.65
CA ALA A 37 82.05 -21.49 -7.82
C ALA A 37 81.17 -22.46 -8.61
N ALA A 38 81.86 -23.38 -9.27
CA ALA A 38 81.43 -24.74 -9.54
C ALA A 38 79.97 -24.92 -10.04
N THR A 39 79.85 -25.04 -11.36
CA THR A 39 78.85 -25.88 -12.01
C THR A 39 78.97 -27.30 -11.47
N ALA A 40 78.26 -27.60 -10.38
CA ALA A 40 77.92 -28.97 -10.02
C ALA A 40 76.67 -29.37 -10.82
N PRO A 41 76.62 -30.58 -11.43
CA PRO A 41 75.41 -31.04 -12.09
C PRO A 41 74.28 -31.14 -11.07
N LEU A 42 73.18 -30.42 -11.32
CA LEU A 42 72.00 -30.44 -10.47
C LEU A 42 71.52 -31.89 -10.29
N PRO A 43 71.20 -32.34 -9.06
CA PRO A 43 70.45 -33.58 -8.89
C PRO A 43 69.07 -33.43 -9.54
N ASP A 44 68.60 -34.49 -10.21
CA ASP A 44 67.24 -34.64 -10.77
C ASP A 44 66.19 -34.61 -9.65
N THR A 45 66.02 -33.45 -9.05
CA THR A 45 65.01 -33.19 -8.03
C THR A 45 63.73 -32.74 -8.72
N PRO A 46 62.55 -33.11 -8.20
CA PRO A 46 61.28 -32.65 -8.76
C PRO A 46 61.21 -31.10 -8.82
N LEU A 47 61.88 -30.42 -7.89
CA LEU A 47 62.02 -28.97 -7.90
C LEU A 47 62.80 -28.43 -9.11
N ALA A 48 63.89 -29.10 -9.52
CA ALA A 48 64.67 -28.71 -10.70
C ALA A 48 63.94 -29.02 -12.02
N ARG A 49 63.07 -30.03 -12.02
CA ARG A 49 62.24 -30.41 -13.17
C ARG A 49 61.07 -29.45 -13.40
N ASP A 50 60.35 -29.11 -12.32
CA ASP A 50 59.12 -28.33 -12.42
C ASP A 50 59.37 -26.83 -12.29
N PHE A 51 60.44 -26.43 -11.59
CA PHE A 51 60.78 -25.03 -11.33
C PHE A 51 62.29 -24.75 -11.54
N PRO A 52 62.77 -24.78 -12.80
CA PRO A 52 64.21 -24.65 -13.10
C PRO A 52 64.80 -23.31 -12.62
N HIS A 53 63.99 -22.25 -12.61
CA HIS A 53 64.41 -20.93 -12.12
C HIS A 53 64.60 -20.88 -10.60
N ILE A 54 63.79 -21.61 -9.85
CA ILE A 54 63.90 -21.68 -8.37
C ILE A 54 65.08 -22.57 -7.98
N ALA A 55 65.31 -23.67 -8.72
CA ALA A 55 66.43 -24.58 -8.48
C ALA A 55 67.80 -23.95 -8.75
N SER A 56 67.86 -22.89 -9.57
CA SER A 56 69.09 -22.15 -9.86
C SER A 56 69.50 -21.14 -8.77
N LEU A 57 68.63 -20.89 -7.79
CA LEU A 57 68.84 -19.90 -6.73
C LEU A 57 69.76 -20.46 -5.61
N PRO A 58 70.67 -19.66 -5.05
CA PRO A 58 71.56 -20.16 -3.99
C PRO A 58 70.77 -20.56 -2.73
N ARG A 59 71.30 -21.57 -2.02
CA ARG A 59 70.65 -22.20 -0.86
C ARG A 59 70.19 -21.22 0.22
N HIS A 60 70.97 -20.17 0.49
CA HIS A 60 70.60 -19.16 1.49
C HIS A 60 69.31 -18.41 1.08
N SER A 61 69.16 -18.05 -0.21
CA SER A 61 67.95 -17.41 -0.72
C SER A 61 66.74 -18.34 -0.71
N LEU A 62 66.95 -19.66 -0.87
CA LEU A 62 65.89 -20.66 -0.71
C LEU A 62 65.46 -20.84 0.76
N GLU A 63 66.40 -20.76 1.70
CA GLU A 63 66.11 -20.79 3.14
C GLU A 63 65.38 -19.52 3.59
N ASP A 64 65.74 -18.36 3.05
CA ASP A 64 65.06 -17.09 3.32
C ASP A 64 63.65 -17.03 2.69
N LEU A 65 63.45 -17.67 1.54
CA LEU A 65 62.13 -17.90 0.93
C LEU A 65 61.27 -18.88 1.72
N ALA A 66 61.84 -20.02 2.13
CA ALA A 66 61.12 -21.03 2.91
C ALA A 66 60.72 -20.50 4.29
N ALA A 67 61.52 -19.62 4.87
CA ALA A 67 61.21 -18.91 6.11
C ALA A 67 60.31 -17.67 5.92
N ASN A 68 59.91 -17.36 4.67
CA ASN A 68 59.05 -16.22 4.32
C ASN A 68 59.57 -14.87 4.81
N LYS A 69 60.89 -14.71 4.94
CA LYS A 69 61.52 -13.51 5.53
C LYS A 69 61.49 -12.31 4.58
N ASP A 70 61.58 -12.57 3.27
CA ASP A 70 61.62 -11.53 2.24
C ASP A 70 60.40 -11.62 1.30
N PRO A 71 59.29 -10.92 1.63
CA PRO A 71 58.06 -10.94 0.83
C PRO A 71 58.25 -10.32 -0.56
N GLN A 72 59.22 -9.42 -0.71
CA GLN A 72 59.54 -8.78 -2.00
C GLN A 72 60.19 -9.78 -2.97
N LEU A 73 61.11 -10.62 -2.48
CA LEU A 73 61.78 -11.64 -3.27
C LEU A 73 60.78 -12.75 -3.68
N PHE A 74 59.88 -13.13 -2.76
CA PHE A 74 58.77 -14.04 -3.06
C PHE A 74 57.82 -13.46 -4.12
N SER A 75 57.44 -12.18 -4.01
CA SER A 75 56.59 -11.52 -5.01
C SER A 75 57.26 -11.44 -6.39
N ALA A 76 58.55 -11.13 -6.45
CA ALA A 76 59.31 -11.10 -7.69
C ALA A 76 59.36 -12.50 -8.33
N LEU A 77 59.62 -13.55 -7.54
CA LEU A 77 59.64 -14.93 -8.04
C LEU A 77 58.27 -15.40 -8.55
N ILE A 78 57.20 -15.05 -7.85
CA ILE A 78 55.81 -15.30 -8.27
C ILE A 78 55.51 -14.68 -9.64
N HIS A 79 56.02 -13.47 -9.89
CA HIS A 79 55.82 -12.78 -11.17
C HIS A 79 56.74 -13.29 -12.29
N THR A 80 57.87 -13.93 -11.95
CA THR A 80 58.75 -14.56 -12.94
C THR A 80 58.27 -15.93 -13.41
N GLU A 81 57.44 -16.62 -12.64
CA GLU A 81 56.90 -17.93 -13.01
C GLU A 81 55.70 -17.74 -13.97
N PRO A 82 55.79 -18.24 -15.22
CA PRO A 82 54.82 -17.89 -16.26
C PRO A 82 53.42 -18.42 -15.97
N THR A 83 53.31 -19.56 -15.29
CA THR A 83 52.01 -20.17 -14.96
C THR A 83 51.26 -19.30 -13.94
N ILE A 84 51.90 -18.96 -12.81
CA ILE A 84 51.34 -18.11 -11.77
C ILE A 84 51.12 -16.69 -12.30
N ALA A 85 52.01 -16.15 -13.12
CA ALA A 85 51.80 -14.85 -13.77
C ALA A 85 50.51 -14.85 -14.63
N SER A 86 50.26 -15.90 -15.41
CA SER A 86 49.04 -16.03 -16.20
C SER A 86 47.78 -16.15 -15.33
N LEU A 87 47.84 -16.89 -14.21
CA LEU A 87 46.74 -17.02 -13.26
C LEU A 87 46.46 -15.72 -12.52
N LEU A 88 47.49 -14.95 -12.17
CA LEU A 88 47.35 -13.63 -11.55
C LEU A 88 46.76 -12.62 -12.53
N GLN A 89 47.16 -12.68 -13.80
CA GLN A 89 46.55 -11.87 -14.85
C GLN A 89 45.05 -12.20 -14.99
N GLN A 90 44.70 -13.49 -15.14
CA GLN A 90 43.31 -13.94 -15.18
C GLN A 90 42.52 -13.51 -13.94
N ARG A 91 43.10 -13.62 -12.75
CA ARG A 91 42.49 -13.13 -11.51
C ARG A 91 42.22 -11.62 -11.57
N SER A 92 43.19 -10.84 -12.04
CA SER A 92 43.04 -9.39 -12.16
C SER A 92 41.94 -9.02 -13.16
N ASP A 93 41.85 -9.73 -14.29
CA ASP A 93 40.83 -9.53 -15.31
C ASP A 93 39.44 -9.87 -14.77
N LEU A 94 39.30 -10.95 -14.02
CA LEU A 94 38.05 -11.31 -13.34
C LEU A 94 37.64 -10.24 -12.32
N LEU A 95 38.58 -9.75 -11.51
CA LEU A 95 38.29 -8.68 -10.55
C LEU A 95 37.89 -7.38 -11.25
N ASN A 96 38.54 -7.03 -12.37
CA ASN A 96 38.17 -5.87 -13.19
C ASN A 96 36.75 -6.04 -13.74
N ARG A 97 36.43 -7.21 -14.28
CA ARG A 97 35.10 -7.53 -14.81
C ARG A 97 34.02 -7.50 -13.74
N VAL A 98 34.28 -8.02 -12.54
CA VAL A 98 33.35 -7.93 -11.40
C VAL A 98 33.12 -6.48 -11.00
N ARG A 99 34.18 -5.67 -10.93
CA ARG A 99 34.05 -4.23 -10.63
C ARG A 99 33.25 -3.49 -11.70
N GLU A 100 33.45 -3.80 -12.98
CA GLU A 100 32.65 -3.22 -14.06
C GLU A 100 31.18 -3.62 -14.00
N LEU A 101 30.89 -4.91 -13.72
CA LEU A 101 29.53 -5.39 -13.55
C LEU A 101 28.85 -4.75 -12.34
N ALA A 102 29.57 -4.59 -11.22
CA ALA A 102 29.08 -3.87 -10.06
C ALA A 102 28.74 -2.41 -10.40
N LYS A 103 29.65 -1.69 -11.07
CA LYS A 103 29.41 -0.31 -11.53
C LYS A 103 28.18 -0.21 -12.44
N ARG A 104 28.05 -1.09 -13.43
CA ARG A 104 26.88 -1.11 -14.33
C ARG A 104 25.59 -1.38 -13.56
N ASN A 105 25.61 -2.31 -12.60
CA ASN A 105 24.45 -2.58 -11.76
C ASN A 105 24.05 -1.32 -10.96
N ASP A 106 25.02 -0.70 -10.30
CA ASP A 106 24.79 0.48 -9.47
C ASP A 106 24.32 1.70 -10.26
N GLU A 107 24.92 1.95 -11.43
CA GLU A 107 24.62 3.14 -12.24
C GLU A 107 23.36 2.98 -13.09
N GLN A 108 23.11 1.78 -13.65
CA GLN A 108 22.08 1.60 -14.67
C GLN A 108 20.85 0.85 -14.15
N LEU A 109 21.03 -0.16 -13.31
CA LEU A 109 19.95 -1.08 -12.93
C LEU A 109 19.29 -0.70 -11.59
N ARG A 110 20.07 -0.25 -10.61
CA ARG A 110 19.51 0.15 -9.30
C ARG A 110 18.53 1.32 -9.37
N PRO A 111 18.81 2.43 -10.08
CA PRO A 111 17.90 3.56 -10.10
C PRO A 111 16.49 3.25 -10.64
N PRO A 112 16.31 2.56 -11.79
CA PRO A 112 14.96 2.22 -12.24
C PRO A 112 14.27 1.19 -11.34
N LEU A 113 14.99 0.25 -10.74
CA LEU A 113 14.41 -0.72 -9.80
C LEU A 113 13.96 -0.04 -8.50
N GLU A 114 14.75 0.89 -7.97
CA GLU A 114 14.39 1.68 -6.79
C GLU A 114 13.18 2.57 -7.09
N ARG A 115 13.11 3.19 -8.27
CA ARG A 115 11.90 3.92 -8.72
C ARG A 115 10.66 3.04 -8.74
N VAL A 116 10.73 1.86 -9.38
CA VAL A 116 9.58 0.92 -9.40
C VAL A 116 9.20 0.47 -8.00
N ARG A 117 10.18 0.28 -7.10
CA ARG A 117 9.93 -0.07 -5.71
C ARG A 117 9.21 1.07 -4.97
N GLU A 118 9.65 2.31 -5.15
CA GLU A 118 9.00 3.48 -4.57
C GLU A 118 7.57 3.66 -5.11
N ASP A 119 7.38 3.50 -6.42
CA ASP A 119 6.07 3.63 -7.06
C ASP A 119 5.12 2.54 -6.55
N THR A 120 5.55 1.28 -6.51
CA THR A 120 4.73 0.17 -5.98
C THR A 120 4.40 0.37 -4.50
N GLN A 121 5.35 0.87 -3.70
CA GLN A 121 5.10 1.21 -2.30
C GLN A 121 4.09 2.36 -2.16
N ARG A 122 4.18 3.39 -3.00
CA ARG A 122 3.22 4.51 -3.02
C ARG A 122 1.83 4.05 -3.41
N TYR A 123 1.68 3.28 -4.48
CA TYR A 123 0.38 2.76 -4.89
C TYR A 123 -0.20 1.81 -3.85
N PHE A 124 0.62 0.99 -3.21
CA PHE A 124 0.17 0.13 -2.11
C PHE A 124 -0.32 0.96 -0.91
N ALA A 125 0.41 2.00 -0.51
CA ALA A 125 0.00 2.89 0.57
C ALA A 125 -1.32 3.62 0.23
N GLN A 126 -1.46 4.13 -0.99
CA GLN A 126 -2.68 4.76 -1.47
C GLN A 126 -3.86 3.79 -1.49
N ALA A 127 -3.66 2.57 -1.96
CA ALA A 127 -4.69 1.53 -1.97
C ALA A 127 -5.14 1.18 -0.53
N ARG A 128 -4.19 1.08 0.41
CA ARG A 128 -4.48 0.85 1.82
C ARG A 128 -5.25 2.00 2.46
N GLU A 129 -4.87 3.24 2.17
CA GLU A 129 -5.60 4.42 2.66
C GLU A 129 -7.03 4.46 2.11
N ALA A 130 -7.22 4.18 0.81
CA ALA A 130 -8.54 4.10 0.19
C ALA A 130 -9.40 2.98 0.80
N GLU A 131 -8.82 1.80 1.04
CA GLU A 131 -9.49 0.68 1.72
C GLU A 131 -9.85 1.04 3.18
N GLU A 132 -8.97 1.69 3.91
CA GLU A 132 -9.24 1.97 5.33
C GLU A 132 -10.22 3.11 5.54
N VAL A 133 -10.14 4.16 4.72
CA VAL A 133 -10.95 5.38 4.91
C VAL A 133 -12.20 5.32 4.04
N GLN A 134 -12.03 5.19 2.73
CA GLN A 134 -13.15 5.34 1.79
C GLN A 134 -14.07 4.13 1.85
N TRP A 135 -13.51 2.92 1.79
CA TRP A 135 -14.33 1.70 1.81
C TRP A 135 -15.10 1.55 3.12
N LYS A 136 -14.51 1.81 4.29
CA LYS A 136 -15.23 1.75 5.57
C LYS A 136 -16.36 2.77 5.66
N LEU A 137 -16.21 3.96 5.07
CA LEU A 137 -17.27 4.96 5.02
C LEU A 137 -18.41 4.50 4.10
N GLU A 138 -18.09 3.98 2.92
CA GLU A 138 -19.10 3.45 1.99
C GLU A 138 -19.81 2.22 2.57
N GLU A 139 -19.09 1.33 3.25
CA GLU A 139 -19.67 0.17 3.93
C GLU A 139 -20.65 0.60 5.03
N ARG A 140 -20.33 1.66 5.79
CA ARG A 140 -21.27 2.24 6.76
C ARG A 140 -22.51 2.81 6.08
N LYS A 141 -22.35 3.55 4.97
CA LYS A 141 -23.50 4.08 4.21
C LYS A 141 -24.37 2.95 3.66
N LEU A 142 -23.75 1.90 3.13
CA LEU A 142 -24.44 0.71 2.63
C LEU A 142 -25.15 -0.03 3.75
N ALA A 143 -24.51 -0.21 4.91
CA ALA A 143 -25.12 -0.84 6.07
C ALA A 143 -26.31 -0.04 6.61
N GLU A 144 -26.21 1.30 6.63
CA GLU A 144 -27.33 2.18 6.98
C GLU A 144 -28.46 2.09 5.95
N ALA A 145 -28.15 2.10 4.66
CA ALA A 145 -29.13 1.94 3.59
C ALA A 145 -29.82 0.57 3.71
N HIS A 146 -29.06 -0.51 3.88
CA HIS A 146 -29.60 -1.85 4.09
C HIS A 146 -30.48 -1.90 5.35
N ARG A 147 -30.08 -1.25 6.44
CA ARG A 147 -30.91 -1.19 7.66
C ARG A 147 -32.23 -0.45 7.43
N ARG A 148 -32.22 0.66 6.67
CA ARG A 148 -33.41 1.49 6.41
C ARG A 148 -34.33 0.86 5.36
N PHE A 149 -33.77 0.26 4.32
CA PHE A 149 -34.49 -0.28 3.17
C PHE A 149 -34.62 -1.81 3.20
N ALA A 150 -34.20 -2.47 4.27
CA ALA A 150 -34.48 -3.89 4.47
C ALA A 150 -36.01 -4.11 4.43
N PRO A 151 -36.50 -5.14 3.73
CA PRO A 151 -37.91 -5.48 3.70
C PRO A 151 -38.61 -5.48 5.08
N PRO A 152 -38.03 -6.07 6.15
CA PRO A 152 -38.64 -5.99 7.48
C PRO A 152 -38.69 -4.57 8.06
N ALA A 153 -37.70 -3.71 7.77
CA ALA A 153 -37.69 -2.33 8.26
C ALA A 153 -38.76 -1.49 7.55
N LEU A 154 -38.94 -1.67 6.24
CA LEU A 154 -39.99 -1.01 5.48
C LEU A 154 -41.39 -1.48 5.90
N LEU A 155 -41.56 -2.78 6.18
CA LEU A 155 -42.80 -3.35 6.70
C LEU A 155 -43.13 -2.75 8.09
N ALA A 156 -42.15 -2.69 9.00
CA ALA A 156 -42.32 -2.06 10.30
C ALA A 156 -42.67 -0.56 10.20
N GLN A 157 -42.05 0.17 9.25
CA GLN A 157 -42.40 1.56 8.97
C GLN A 157 -43.82 1.69 8.44
N LEU A 158 -44.26 0.78 7.54
CA LEU A 158 -45.62 0.74 7.06
C LEU A 158 -46.62 0.54 8.21
N GLN A 159 -46.37 -0.45 9.08
CA GLN A 159 -47.16 -0.73 10.28
C GLN A 159 -47.30 0.48 11.19
N GLN A 160 -46.18 1.12 11.53
CA GLN A 160 -46.17 2.31 12.37
C GLN A 160 -46.99 3.43 11.73
N SER A 161 -46.86 3.63 10.42
CA SER A 161 -47.63 4.65 9.70
C SER A 161 -49.13 4.34 9.67
N THR A 162 -49.50 3.07 9.55
CA THR A 162 -50.90 2.60 9.55
C THR A 162 -51.52 2.81 10.93
N ALA A 163 -50.82 2.43 12.01
CA ALA A 163 -51.24 2.66 13.38
C ALA A 163 -51.41 4.16 13.68
N LYS A 164 -50.49 5.00 13.19
CA LYS A 164 -50.58 6.46 13.34
C LYS A 164 -51.82 7.05 12.64
N ILE A 165 -52.15 6.60 11.43
CA ILE A 165 -53.37 7.07 10.73
C ILE A 165 -54.62 6.61 11.47
N TYR A 166 -54.61 5.38 12.01
CA TYR A 166 -55.70 4.88 12.83
C TYR A 166 -55.92 5.76 14.07
N GLU A 167 -54.88 6.00 14.86
CA GLU A 167 -54.90 6.86 16.04
C GLU A 167 -55.39 8.27 15.70
N GLN A 168 -54.87 8.89 14.63
CA GLN A 168 -55.33 10.20 14.15
C GLN A 168 -56.82 10.22 13.80
N SER A 169 -57.36 9.12 13.25
CA SER A 169 -58.79 9.03 12.94
C SER A 169 -59.66 8.87 14.19
N GLU A 170 -59.18 8.13 15.19
CA GLU A 170 -59.85 7.98 16.48
C GLU A 170 -59.80 9.30 17.27
N ASP A 171 -58.66 9.99 17.30
CA ASP A 171 -58.52 11.30 17.94
C ASP A 171 -59.48 12.33 17.33
N LEU A 172 -59.64 12.30 16.00
CA LEU A 172 -60.56 13.17 15.29
C LEU A 172 -62.01 12.84 15.69
N ALA A 173 -62.37 11.56 15.75
CA ALA A 173 -63.69 11.11 16.20
C ALA A 173 -63.97 11.48 17.67
N ASN A 174 -63.00 11.27 18.56
CA ASN A 174 -63.09 11.63 19.98
C ASN A 174 -63.28 13.14 20.16
N ALA A 175 -62.53 13.96 19.41
CA ALA A 175 -62.69 15.41 19.43
C ALA A 175 -64.10 15.86 19.05
N LEU A 176 -64.74 15.19 18.07
CA LEU A 176 -66.12 15.47 17.69
C LEU A 176 -67.11 15.06 18.79
N VAL A 177 -66.95 13.87 19.39
CA VAL A 177 -67.83 13.37 20.46
C VAL A 177 -67.74 14.24 21.71
N GLU A 178 -66.54 14.71 22.06
CA GLU A 178 -66.30 15.61 23.17
C GLU A 178 -66.78 17.06 22.90
N GLY A 179 -67.26 17.35 21.70
CA GLY A 179 -67.66 18.71 21.29
C GLY A 179 -66.50 19.70 21.26
N ARG A 180 -65.26 19.21 21.24
CA ARG A 180 -64.07 20.06 21.12
C ARG A 180 -63.98 20.62 19.70
N GLN A 181 -63.48 21.84 19.57
CA GLN A 181 -63.16 22.39 18.26
C GLN A 181 -62.18 21.45 17.56
N LEU A 182 -62.46 21.11 16.30
CA LEU A 182 -61.62 20.19 15.55
C LEU A 182 -60.18 20.70 15.53
N PRO A 183 -59.21 19.93 16.06
CA PRO A 183 -57.84 20.39 16.14
C PRO A 183 -57.30 20.63 14.72
N PRO A 184 -56.76 21.84 14.43
CA PRO A 184 -56.31 22.19 13.09
C PRO A 184 -55.15 21.31 12.62
N SER A 185 -54.39 20.74 13.55
CA SER A 185 -53.31 19.78 13.27
C SER A 185 -53.82 18.47 12.67
N LEU A 186 -54.95 17.93 13.13
CA LEU A 186 -55.53 16.70 12.58
C LEU A 186 -56.17 16.94 11.20
N LEU A 187 -56.78 18.10 11.00
CA LEU A 187 -57.30 18.51 9.69
C LEU A 187 -56.16 18.70 8.67
N ALA A 188 -55.03 19.27 9.09
CA ALA A 188 -53.84 19.38 8.25
C ALA A 188 -53.28 17.99 7.90
N ALA A 189 -53.21 17.07 8.87
CA ALA A 189 -52.79 15.69 8.63
C ALA A 189 -53.72 14.96 7.66
N ALA A 190 -55.04 15.12 7.78
CA ALA A 190 -56.01 14.55 6.85
C ALA A 190 -55.83 15.09 5.42
N ARG A 191 -55.59 16.40 5.26
CA ARG A 191 -55.30 17.01 3.95
C ARG A 191 -54.02 16.49 3.34
N GLU A 192 -52.97 16.31 4.15
CA GLU A 192 -51.69 15.77 3.70
C GLU A 192 -51.83 14.32 3.22
N VAL A 193 -52.56 13.49 3.97
CA VAL A 193 -52.88 12.11 3.58
C VAL A 193 -53.70 12.08 2.28
N SER A 194 -54.70 12.96 2.13
CA SER A 194 -55.47 13.09 0.90
C SER A 194 -54.61 13.49 -0.31
N ARG A 195 -53.68 14.45 -0.14
CA ARG A 195 -52.74 14.85 -1.21
C ARG A 195 -51.79 13.72 -1.59
N SER A 196 -51.30 12.96 -0.62
CA SER A 196 -50.42 11.81 -0.87
C SER A 196 -51.11 10.71 -1.69
N ASN A 197 -52.43 10.57 -1.54
CA ASN A 197 -53.23 9.63 -2.31
C ASN A 197 -53.49 10.08 -3.76
N THR A 198 -53.55 11.38 -4.03
CA THR A 198 -53.80 11.91 -5.39
C THR A 198 -52.53 11.96 -6.25
N ALA A 199 -51.35 12.10 -5.65
CA ALA A 199 -50.07 12.22 -6.38
C ALA A 199 -49.56 10.88 -6.96
N ALA A 200 -50.01 9.73 -6.45
CA ALA A 200 -49.50 8.41 -6.84
C ALA A 200 -50.29 7.71 -7.99
N GLY A 201 -51.06 8.45 -8.79
CA GLY A 201 -51.65 7.90 -10.02
C GLY A 201 -52.96 7.12 -9.85
N SER A 202 -53.92 7.67 -9.10
CA SER A 202 -55.31 7.19 -9.14
C SER A 202 -56.27 8.35 -9.37
N SER A 203 -56.55 8.60 -10.64
CA SER A 203 -57.67 9.38 -11.12
C SER A 203 -58.97 8.60 -10.91
N SER A 204 -59.53 8.60 -9.70
CA SER A 204 -60.98 8.49 -9.55
C SER A 204 -61.40 9.06 -8.19
N LEU A 205 -62.40 9.94 -8.24
CA LEU A 205 -62.88 10.83 -7.17
C LEU A 205 -61.98 12.05 -6.91
N ALA A 206 -61.72 12.82 -7.97
CA ALA A 206 -61.58 14.26 -7.84
C ALA A 206 -62.94 14.82 -7.37
N LEU A 207 -63.13 14.86 -6.05
CA LEU A 207 -64.05 15.82 -5.46
C LEU A 207 -63.34 17.17 -5.58
N GLU A 208 -63.75 17.91 -6.62
CA GLU A 208 -63.65 19.36 -6.79
C GLU A 208 -63.28 20.05 -5.47
N ALA A 209 -62.02 20.45 -5.36
CA ALA A 209 -61.56 21.32 -4.30
C ALA A 209 -61.65 22.75 -4.84
N ASP A 210 -62.85 23.31 -4.73
CA ASP A 210 -63.06 24.75 -4.67
C ASP A 210 -62.05 25.34 -3.68
N ALA A 211 -61.16 26.16 -4.21
CA ALA A 211 -60.08 26.80 -3.47
C ALA A 211 -60.51 28.12 -2.80
N GLU A 212 -61.78 28.51 -2.87
CA GLU A 212 -62.28 29.74 -2.24
C GLU A 212 -63.65 29.49 -1.57
N ASP A 213 -63.62 29.31 -0.25
CA ASP A 213 -64.68 29.55 0.75
C ASP A 213 -64.68 28.48 1.86
N THR A 214 -63.76 28.61 2.81
CA THR A 214 -63.76 27.79 4.05
C THR A 214 -64.19 28.56 5.30
N SER A 215 -64.72 29.78 5.13
CA SER A 215 -65.20 30.59 6.26
C SER A 215 -66.61 30.18 6.75
N THR A 216 -67.36 29.39 5.99
CA THR A 216 -68.77 29.03 6.28
C THR A 216 -69.07 27.54 6.08
N ALA A 217 -68.06 26.69 5.90
CA ALA A 217 -68.27 25.26 5.76
C ALA A 217 -68.68 24.64 7.10
N ASP A 218 -69.82 23.93 7.11
CA ASP A 218 -70.30 23.22 8.30
C ASP A 218 -69.17 22.40 8.96
N PRO A 219 -68.94 22.54 10.28
CA PRO A 219 -67.85 21.83 10.96
C PRO A 219 -68.00 20.31 10.82
N ILE A 220 -69.25 19.84 10.71
CA ILE A 220 -69.60 18.44 10.48
C ILE A 220 -69.16 17.98 9.09
N GLN A 221 -69.34 18.79 8.04
CA GLN A 221 -68.89 18.42 6.70
C GLN A 221 -67.36 18.39 6.59
N THR A 222 -66.69 19.30 7.29
CA THR A 222 -65.22 19.33 7.35
C THR A 222 -64.69 18.10 8.09
N PHE A 223 -65.33 17.71 9.19
CA PHE A 223 -65.07 16.46 9.91
C PHE A 223 -65.25 15.24 9.01
N THR A 224 -66.39 15.09 8.34
CA THR A 224 -66.69 13.87 7.57
C THR A 224 -65.71 13.69 6.42
N LYS A 225 -65.36 14.77 5.71
CA LYS A 225 -64.34 14.75 4.65
C LYS A 225 -62.97 14.33 5.20
N ALA A 226 -62.54 14.91 6.32
CA ALA A 226 -61.26 14.59 6.94
C ALA A 226 -61.20 13.15 7.48
N PHE A 227 -62.21 12.72 8.22
CA PHE A 227 -62.32 11.38 8.78
C PHE A 227 -62.36 10.30 7.68
N LEU A 228 -63.16 10.53 6.63
CA LEU A 228 -63.24 9.61 5.49
C LEU A 228 -61.89 9.49 4.78
N SER A 229 -61.18 10.61 4.58
CA SER A 229 -59.86 10.59 3.95
C SER A 229 -58.83 9.75 4.73
N LEU A 230 -58.81 9.88 6.06
CA LEU A 230 -57.94 9.10 6.95
C LEU A 230 -58.32 7.62 6.93
N ARG A 231 -59.61 7.29 6.99
CA ARG A 231 -60.08 5.89 6.97
C ARG A 231 -59.81 5.20 5.64
N ILE A 232 -60.02 5.88 4.51
CA ILE A 232 -59.67 5.34 3.19
C ILE A 232 -58.16 5.04 3.12
N ALA A 233 -57.32 5.96 3.60
CA ALA A 233 -55.88 5.76 3.62
C ALA A 233 -55.44 4.62 4.55
N TYR A 234 -56.05 4.53 5.74
CA TYR A 234 -55.84 3.43 6.68
C TYR A 234 -56.13 2.08 6.03
N HIS A 235 -57.33 1.89 5.47
CA HIS A 235 -57.72 0.61 4.87
C HIS A 235 -56.84 0.23 3.67
N ARG A 236 -56.44 1.22 2.86
CA ARG A 236 -55.47 1.00 1.76
C ARG A 236 -54.14 0.49 2.30
N ARG A 237 -53.56 1.13 3.31
CA ARG A 237 -52.28 0.71 3.90
C ARG A 237 -52.37 -0.62 4.65
N ALA A 238 -53.47 -0.88 5.35
CA ALA A 238 -53.71 -2.15 6.03
C ALA A 238 -53.80 -3.32 5.02
N MET A 239 -54.48 -3.12 3.89
CA MET A 239 -54.52 -4.10 2.79
C MET A 239 -53.14 -4.32 2.16
N LEU A 240 -52.35 -3.26 1.99
CA LEU A 240 -50.98 -3.38 1.49
C LEU A 240 -50.09 -4.15 2.47
N GLU A 241 -50.21 -3.90 3.77
CA GLU A 241 -49.48 -4.62 4.80
C GLU A 241 -49.83 -6.11 4.79
N GLU A 242 -51.10 -6.46 4.71
CA GLU A 242 -51.56 -7.85 4.67
C GLU A 242 -51.07 -8.58 3.41
N ARG A 243 -51.08 -7.90 2.26
CA ARG A 243 -50.53 -8.43 1.01
C ARG A 243 -49.02 -8.62 1.07
N TRP A 244 -48.30 -7.71 1.71
CA TRP A 244 -46.86 -7.81 1.90
C TRP A 244 -46.51 -8.98 2.82
N ARG A 245 -47.21 -9.15 3.96
CA ARG A 245 -47.00 -10.29 4.87
C ARG A 245 -47.27 -11.66 4.22
N ARG A 246 -48.14 -11.71 3.21
CA ARG A 246 -48.44 -12.93 2.44
C ARG A 246 -47.47 -13.20 1.29
N ASP A 247 -46.39 -12.42 1.15
CA ASP A 247 -45.44 -12.46 0.02
C ASP A 247 -46.09 -12.32 -1.37
N THR A 248 -47.32 -11.80 -1.43
CA THR A 248 -48.03 -11.59 -2.71
C THR A 248 -47.47 -10.39 -3.49
N ILE A 249 -46.68 -9.54 -2.82
CA ILE A 249 -45.98 -8.42 -3.44
C ILE A 249 -44.49 -8.77 -3.41
N ARG A 250 -43.95 -9.16 -4.57
CA ARG A 250 -42.50 -9.18 -4.78
C ARG A 250 -42.08 -7.80 -5.24
N ILE A 251 -41.28 -7.13 -4.42
CA ILE A 251 -40.64 -5.84 -4.72
C ILE A 251 -39.37 -6.11 -5.52
#